data_AF-A0A0D3CMP4-F1
#
_entry.id   AF-A0A0D3CMP4-F1
#
_cell.length_a   1.000
_cell.length_b   1.000
_cell.length_c   1.000
_cell.angle_alpha   90.00
_cell.angle_beta   90.00
_cell.angle_gamma   90.00
#
_symmetry.space_group_name_H-M   'P 1'
#
loop_
_entity.id
_entity.type
_entity.pdbx_description
1 polymer ?
#
loop_
_entity_poly.entity_id
_entity_poly.type
_entity_poly.pdbx_seq_one_letter_code
_entity_poly.pdbx_strand_id
1 'polypeptide(L)'
;MAGRNEVDQIHRIYKLCGSPSEEYWRKIRLPSNHMAKPQHKRKVREAFKDFSPEALSLVDRLLALDPLERLTATDALMSDKDRVYPQAHQKLEKMRVNQ
;
A
#
# COMPACT_ATOMS: atom_id res chain seq x y z
N MET A 1 1.62 -0.11 -16.63
CA MET A 1 2.79 -0.36 -17.51
C MET A 1 4.07 -0.22 -16.72
N ALA A 2 5.04 -1.09 -16.99
CA ALA A 2 6.41 -1.00 -16.49
C ALA A 2 7.16 0.18 -17.13
N GLY A 3 8.16 0.70 -16.41
CA GLY A 3 9.12 1.66 -16.92
C GLY A 3 10.10 1.03 -17.91
N ARG A 4 10.71 1.87 -18.74
CA ARG A 4 11.65 1.45 -19.80
C ARG A 4 13.04 1.07 -19.26
N ASN A 5 13.40 1.60 -18.10
CA ASN A 5 14.63 1.32 -17.36
C ASN A 5 14.40 1.61 -15.87
N GLU A 6 15.41 1.37 -15.04
CA GLU A 6 15.33 1.57 -13.58
C GLU A 6 14.98 3.02 -13.20
N VAL A 7 15.57 4.00 -13.87
CA VAL A 7 15.32 5.43 -13.60
C VAL A 7 13.89 5.81 -13.93
N ASP A 8 13.38 5.38 -15.09
CA ASP A 8 11.99 5.60 -15.51
C ASP A 8 11.00 4.90 -14.56
N GLN A 9 11.32 3.69 -14.12
CA GLN A 9 10.52 2.95 -13.14
C GLN A 9 10.48 3.68 -11.79
N ILE A 10 11.61 4.16 -11.29
CA ILE A 10 11.70 4.93 -10.04
C ILE A 10 10.90 6.23 -10.16
N HIS A 11 11.05 6.97 -11.26
CA HIS A 11 10.30 8.19 -11.50
C HIS A 11 8.78 7.94 -11.49
N ARG A 12 8.34 6.85 -12.13
CA ARG A 12 6.92 6.45 -12.14
C ARG A 12 6.42 6.07 -10.75
N ILE A 13 7.22 5.37 -9.95
CA ILE A 13 6.90 5.06 -8.55
C ILE A 13 6.71 6.37 -7.77
N TYR A 14 7.65 7.31 -7.83
CA TYR A 14 7.53 8.58 -7.08
C TYR A 14 6.38 9.46 -7.56
N LYS A 15 6.07 9.46 -8.85
CA LYS A 15 4.91 10.19 -9.38
C LYS A 15 3.58 9.72 -8.79
N LEU A 16 3.47 8.44 -8.41
CA LEU A 16 2.28 7.86 -7.79
C LEU A 16 2.35 7.88 -6.25
N CYS A 17 3.42 7.32 -5.68
CA CYS A 17 3.56 7.12 -4.24
C CYS A 17 4.01 8.39 -3.48
N GLY A 18 4.39 9.43 -4.21
CA GLY A 18 5.00 10.65 -3.68
C GLY A 18 6.53 10.53 -3.62
N SER A 19 7.19 11.62 -3.28
CA SER A 19 8.64 11.60 -3.04
C SER A 19 8.96 11.01 -1.67
N PRO A 20 10.06 10.24 -1.53
CA PRO A 20 10.49 9.78 -0.23
C PRO A 20 10.86 10.94 0.70
N SER A 21 10.76 10.72 2.01
CA SER A 21 11.20 11.69 3.02
C SER A 21 12.71 11.88 3.00
N GLU A 22 13.18 13.04 3.45
CA GLU A 22 14.62 13.33 3.60
C GLU A 22 15.34 12.28 4.47
N GLU A 23 14.67 11.80 5.52
CA GLU A 23 15.20 10.74 6.38
C GLU A 23 15.38 9.43 5.61
N TYR A 24 14.39 9.04 4.81
CA TYR A 24 14.48 7.84 3.97
C TYR A 24 15.59 7.98 2.93
N TRP A 25 15.70 9.15 2.30
CA TRP A 25 16.79 9.46 1.35
C TRP A 25 18.17 9.31 1.96
N ARG A 26 18.35 9.68 3.23
CA ARG A 26 19.62 9.53 3.94
C ARG A 26 19.98 8.06 4.22
N LYS A 27 18.97 7.19 4.39
CA LYS A 27 19.15 5.76 4.70
C LYS A 27 19.45 4.93 3.45
N ILE A 28 18.91 5.30 2.29
CA ILE A 28 19.07 4.52 1.06
C ILE A 28 20.41 4.79 0.38
N ARG A 29 21.17 3.73 0.10
CA ARG A 29 22.35 3.78 -0.77
C ARG A 29 21.90 3.64 -2.23
N LEU A 30 21.37 4.71 -2.81
CA LEU A 30 21.10 4.72 -4.25
C LEU A 30 22.41 4.96 -5.03
N PRO A 31 22.56 4.35 -6.20
CA PRO A 31 23.64 4.71 -7.12
C PRO A 31 23.62 6.21 -7.37
N SER A 32 24.80 6.80 -7.25
CA SER A 32 25.10 8.21 -7.05
C SER A 32 24.29 9.20 -7.91
N ASN A 33 23.76 10.23 -7.24
CA ASN A 33 23.71 11.64 -7.67
C ASN A 33 22.95 12.09 -8.93
N HIS A 34 22.27 11.24 -9.71
CA HIS A 34 21.62 11.71 -10.95
C HIS A 34 20.10 11.92 -10.88
N MET A 35 19.44 11.54 -9.78
CA MET A 35 18.02 11.81 -9.61
C MET A 35 17.85 13.09 -8.79
N ALA A 36 17.54 14.20 -9.46
CA ALA A 36 17.05 15.39 -8.79
C ALA A 36 15.92 14.98 -7.86
N LYS A 37 15.98 15.38 -6.57
CA LYS A 37 14.95 15.05 -5.57
C LYS A 37 13.60 15.56 -6.10
N PRO A 38 12.71 14.66 -6.56
CA PRO A 38 11.44 15.13 -7.08
C PRO A 38 10.61 15.67 -5.91
N GLN A 39 9.71 16.61 -6.17
CA GLN A 39 8.66 17.00 -5.22
C GLN A 39 7.32 16.53 -5.76
N HIS A 40 7.03 15.24 -5.58
CA HIS A 40 5.76 14.64 -5.95
C HIS A 40 4.89 14.49 -4.71
N LYS A 41 3.68 15.03 -4.77
CA LYS A 41 2.62 14.69 -3.82
C LYS A 41 2.18 13.25 -4.07
N ARG A 42 1.90 12.52 -2.99
CA ARG A 42 1.32 11.19 -3.07
C ARG A 42 -0.07 11.25 -3.68
N LYS A 43 -0.34 10.40 -4.67
CA LYS A 43 -1.59 10.34 -5.46
C LYS A 43 -2.26 8.98 -5.46
N VAL A 44 -1.84 8.05 -4.61
CA VAL A 44 -2.40 6.68 -4.56
C VAL A 44 -3.92 6.71 -4.38
N ARG A 45 -4.43 7.50 -3.43
CA ARG A 45 -5.88 7.59 -3.20
C ARG A 45 -6.67 8.18 -4.37
N GLU A 46 -6.09 9.15 -5.07
CA GLU A 46 -6.70 9.75 -6.27
C GLU A 46 -6.70 8.76 -7.45
N ALA A 47 -5.62 8.01 -7.60
CA ALA A 47 -5.45 7.03 -8.69
C ALA A 47 -6.37 5.81 -8.54
N PHE A 48 -6.71 5.44 -7.31
CA PHE A 48 -7.57 4.30 -6.98
C PHE A 48 -8.90 4.74 -6.35
N LYS A 49 -9.37 5.96 -6.64
CA LYS A 49 -10.58 6.56 -6.05
C LYS A 49 -11.86 5.74 -6.27
N ASP A 50 -11.88 4.88 -7.28
CA ASP A 50 -13.02 4.05 -7.64
C ASP A 50 -13.05 2.72 -6.85
N PHE A 51 -12.05 2.47 -6.00
CA PHE A 51 -12.03 1.31 -5.10
C PHE A 51 -12.94 1.54 -3.89
N SER A 52 -13.37 0.45 -3.24
CA SER A 52 -14.03 0.57 -1.94
C SER A 52 -13.09 1.23 -0.92
N PRO A 53 -13.62 1.90 0.13
CA PRO A 53 -12.79 2.52 1.16
C PRO A 53 -11.76 1.57 1.80
N GLU A 54 -12.12 0.30 1.96
CA GLU A 54 -11.28 -0.75 2.53
C GLU A 54 -10.15 -1.13 1.59
N ALA A 55 -10.47 -1.41 0.31
CA ALA A 55 -9.47 -1.70 -0.71
C ALA A 55 -8.53 -0.51 -0.93
N LEU A 56 -9.05 0.71 -0.86
CA LEU A 56 -8.25 1.93 -0.94
C LEU A 56 -7.27 2.06 0.24
N SER A 57 -7.72 1.79 1.46
CA SER A 57 -6.87 1.78 2.66
C SER A 57 -5.76 0.71 2.55
N LEU A 58 -6.11 -0.48 2.06
CA LEU A 58 -5.15 -1.58 1.86
C LEU A 58 -4.07 -1.22 0.84
N VAL A 59 -4.47 -0.74 -0.34
CA VAL A 59 -3.54 -0.34 -1.42
C VAL A 59 -2.66 0.83 -0.98
N ASP A 60 -3.21 1.79 -0.22
CA ASP A 60 -2.44 2.91 0.32
C ASP A 60 -1.30 2.42 1.22
N ARG A 61 -1.53 1.45 2.11
CA ARG A 61 -0.48 0.91 2.98
C ARG A 61 0.50 -0.03 2.27
N LEU A 62 0.04 -0.81 1.29
CA LEU A 62 0.91 -1.69 0.49
C LEU A 62 1.90 -0.90 -0.37
N LEU A 63 1.52 0.30 -0.82
CA LEU A 63 2.35 1.18 -1.64
C LEU A 63 3.13 2.22 -0.82
N ALA A 64 3.46 1.91 0.44
CA ALA A 64 4.40 2.70 1.23
C ALA A 64 5.83 2.57 0.67
N LEU A 65 6.51 3.71 0.54
CA LEU A 65 7.89 3.75 0.04
C LEU A 65 8.88 3.20 1.07
N ASP A 66 8.72 3.59 2.33
CA ASP A 66 9.49 3.03 3.43
C ASP A 66 9.04 1.58 3.68
N PRO A 67 9.93 0.58 3.55
CA PRO A 67 9.60 -0.81 3.86
C PRO A 67 9.13 -1.02 5.30
N LEU A 68 9.57 -0.20 6.25
CA LEU A 68 9.14 -0.30 7.65
C LEU A 68 7.68 0.14 7.84
N GLU A 69 7.20 1.05 7.00
CA GLU A 69 5.82 1.53 7.00
C GLU A 69 4.91 0.69 6.07
N ARG A 70 5.49 -0.26 5.32
CA ARG A 70 4.76 -1.08 4.36
C ARG A 70 4.06 -2.23 5.04
N LEU A 71 2.80 -2.44 4.69
CA LEU A 71 1.99 -3.52 5.24
C LEU A 71 2.60 -4.90 4.93
N THR A 72 2.61 -5.79 5.93
CA THR A 72 3.03 -7.18 5.76
C THR A 72 1.92 -8.01 5.10
N ALA A 73 2.27 -9.17 4.53
CA ALA A 73 1.28 -10.09 3.97
C ALA A 73 0.28 -10.59 5.03
N THR A 74 0.75 -10.83 6.26
CA THR A 74 -0.10 -11.25 7.38
C THR A 74 -1.10 -10.16 7.74
N ASP A 75 -0.64 -8.92 7.92
CA ASP A 75 -1.53 -7.80 8.28
C ASP A 75 -2.53 -7.48 7.17
N ALA A 76 -2.10 -7.58 5.90
CA ALA A 76 -2.96 -7.43 4.74
C ALA A 76 -4.09 -8.47 4.75
N LEU A 77 -3.78 -9.74 5.00
CA LEU A 77 -4.78 -10.81 5.06
C LEU A 77 -5.76 -10.59 6.23
N MET A 78 -5.25 -10.17 7.39
CA MET A 78 -6.10 -9.90 8.56
C MET A 78 -7.05 -8.74 8.34
N SER A 79 -6.65 -7.72 7.57
CA SER A 79 -7.54 -6.60 7.21
C SER A 79 -8.77 -7.01 6.38
N ASP A 80 -8.74 -8.18 5.75
CA ASP A 80 -9.86 -8.75 4.98
C ASP A 80 -10.63 -9.84 5.76
N LYS A 81 -10.06 -10.36 6.87
CA LYS A 81 -10.74 -11.40 7.67
C LYS A 81 -12.00 -10.91 8.36
N ASP A 82 -12.07 -9.62 8.69
CA ASP A 82 -13.31 -8.99 9.16
C ASP A 82 -14.44 -9.04 8.11
N ARG A 83 -14.10 -9.31 6.85
CA ARG A 83 -15.04 -9.39 5.72
C ARG A 83 -15.49 -10.82 5.40
N VAL A 84 -14.63 -11.82 5.64
CA VAL A 84 -14.91 -13.24 5.36
C VAL A 84 -15.61 -13.93 6.55
N TYR A 85 -15.36 -13.48 7.77
CA TYR A 85 -15.92 -14.10 8.99
C TYR A 85 -17.12 -13.44 9.68
N PRO A 86 -17.81 -12.38 9.18
CA PRO A 86 -19.02 -11.91 9.86
C PRO A 86 -20.17 -12.91 9.70
N GLN A 87 -20.23 -13.64 8.58
CA GLN A 87 -21.29 -14.62 8.33
C GLN A 87 -21.04 -15.98 9.00
N ALA A 88 -19.79 -16.45 9.05
CA ALA A 88 -19.45 -17.75 9.62
C ALA A 88 -19.67 -17.80 11.14
N HIS A 89 -19.24 -16.75 11.87
CA HIS A 89 -19.53 -16.62 13.30
C HIS A 89 -21.02 -16.49 13.56
N GLN A 90 -21.75 -15.70 12.77
CA GLN A 90 -23.20 -15.55 12.94
C GLN A 90 -23.96 -16.84 12.62
N LYS A 91 -23.46 -17.69 11.70
CA LYS A 91 -24.04 -18.99 11.37
C LYS A 91 -23.77 -20.03 12.46
N LEU A 92 -22.59 -20.01 13.09
CA LEU A 92 -22.24 -20.88 14.21
C LEU A 92 -23.03 -20.53 15.48
N GLU A 93 -23.17 -19.24 15.80
CA GLU A 93 -23.99 -18.79 16.94
C GLU A 93 -25.48 -19.15 16.73
N LYS A 94 -26.02 -18.98 15.51
CA LYS A 94 -27.39 -19.40 15.19
C LYS A 94 -27.59 -20.93 15.23
N MET A 95 -26.56 -21.71 14.91
CA MET A 95 -26.60 -23.17 15.07
C MET A 95 -26.48 -23.61 16.54
N ARG A 96 -25.73 -22.88 17.36
CA ARG A 96 -25.54 -23.16 18.79
C ARG A 96 -26.76 -22.78 19.63
N VAL A 97 -27.57 -21.82 19.19
CA VAL A 97 -28.80 -21.39 19.88
C VAL A 97 -30.03 -22.27 19.51
N ASN A 98 -29.92 -23.08 18.45
CA ASN A 98 -31.00 -23.99 17.99
C ASN A 98 -30.76 -25.47 18.35
N GLN A 99 -29.85 -25.76 19.28
CA GLN A 99 -29.69 -27.06 19.95
C GLN A 99 -30.04 -26.91 21.43
#